data_AF-A0A847EJ51-F1
#
_entry.id   AF-A0A847EJ51-F1
#
_cell.length_a   1.000
_cell.length_b   1.000
_cell.length_c   1.000
_cell.angle_alpha   90.00
_cell.angle_beta   90.00
_cell.angle_gamma   90.00
#
_symmetry.space_group_name_H-M   'P 1'
#
loop_
_entity.id
_entity.type
_entity.pdbx_description
1 polymer ?
#
loop_
_entity_poly.entity_id
_entity_poly.type
_entity_poly.pdbx_seq_one_letter_code
_entity_poly.pdbx_strand_id
1 'polypeptide(L)'
;MAFQDKSIQCADCGATFTFTAEEQEFYQSKGFVNEPKRCPSCRQARKAERNGSSGRPRRQMFAVVCAECGKETEVPFEPRGDRPVYCSDCFRKHNS
;
A
#
# COMPACT_ATOMS: atom_id res chain seq x y z
N MET A 1 -1.20 -13.25 28.80
CA MET A 1 -0.87 -14.61 28.30
C MET A 1 0.65 -14.69 28.28
N ALA A 2 1.24 -15.73 28.86
CA ALA A 2 2.70 -15.91 28.75
C ALA A 2 3.00 -16.44 27.34
N PHE A 3 3.48 -15.57 26.45
CA PHE A 3 3.93 -15.98 25.13
C PHE A 3 5.26 -16.71 25.26
N GLN A 4 5.45 -17.76 24.46
CA GLN A 4 6.67 -18.55 24.44
C GLN A 4 7.23 -18.59 23.04
N ASP A 5 8.55 -18.65 22.92
CA ASP A 5 9.21 -18.73 21.63
C ASP A 5 8.75 -19.96 20.86
N LYS A 6 8.25 -19.75 19.65
CA LYS A 6 7.73 -20.81 18.80
C LYS A 6 8.55 -20.91 17.52
N SER A 7 9.10 -22.08 17.22
CA SER A 7 9.77 -22.33 15.94
C SER A 7 8.73 -22.65 14.86
N ILE A 8 8.77 -21.91 13.75
CA ILE A 8 7.84 -22.03 12.62
C ILE A 8 8.64 -22.22 11.33
N GLN A 9 8.15 -23.04 10.39
CA GLN A 9 8.76 -23.18 9.07
C GLN A 9 8.26 -22.12 8.09
N CYS A 10 9.19 -21.50 7.38
CA CYS A 10 8.89 -20.53 6.33
C CYS A 10 8.26 -21.23 5.11
N ALA A 11 7.11 -20.75 4.65
CA ALA A 11 6.42 -21.30 3.49
C ALA A 11 7.14 -21.05 2.14
N ASP A 12 8.04 -20.06 2.05
CA ASP A 12 8.75 -19.74 0.79
C ASP A 12 10.12 -20.44 0.70
N CYS A 13 10.90 -20.46 1.78
CA CYS A 13 12.27 -21.02 1.74
C CYS A 13 12.47 -22.29 2.58
N GLY A 14 11.45 -22.75 3.31
CA GLY A 14 11.53 -23.94 4.17
C GLY A 14 12.36 -23.78 5.45
N ALA A 15 13.08 -22.65 5.62
CA ALA A 15 13.88 -22.41 6.81
C ALA A 15 13.00 -22.28 8.06
N THR A 16 13.46 -22.87 9.16
CA THR A 16 12.86 -22.68 10.49
C THR A 16 13.28 -21.32 11.04
N PHE A 17 12.32 -20.54 11.53
CA PHE A 17 12.56 -19.27 12.21
C PHE A 17 11.79 -19.21 13.53
N THR A 18 12.30 -18.41 14.47
CA THR A 18 11.69 -18.24 15.78
C THR A 18 10.68 -17.10 15.73
N PHE A 19 9.45 -17.38 16.15
CA PHE A 19 8.42 -16.39 16.47
C PHE A 19 8.48 -16.14 17.97
N THR A 20 9.18 -15.08 18.36
CA THR A 20 9.50 -14.83 19.77
C THR A 20 8.27 -14.43 20.58
N ALA A 21 8.37 -14.52 21.91
CA ALA A 21 7.34 -14.01 22.81
C ALA A 21 7.01 -12.53 22.54
N GLU A 22 8.04 -11.71 22.31
CA GLU A 22 7.89 -10.28 22.00
C GLU A 22 7.18 -10.04 20.65
N GLU A 23 7.49 -10.84 19.61
CA GLU A 23 6.80 -10.74 18.33
C GLU A 23 5.31 -11.14 18.47
N GLN A 24 4.99 -12.11 19.33
CA GLN A 24 3.60 -12.51 19.59
C GLN A 24 2.80 -11.41 20.30
N GLU A 25 3.40 -10.73 21.29
CA GLU A 25 2.80 -9.57 21.94
C GLU A 25 2.55 -8.42 20.95
N PHE A 26 3.53 -8.17 20.07
CA PHE A 26 3.38 -7.18 19.01
C PHE A 26 2.21 -7.55 18.08
N TYR A 27 2.11 -8.81 17.66
CA TYR A 27 1.02 -9.27 16.79
C TYR A 27 -0.35 -9.09 17.46
N GLN A 28 -0.48 -9.46 18.73
CA GLN A 28 -1.72 -9.28 19.49
C GLN A 28 -2.09 -7.80 19.64
N SER A 29 -1.12 -6.93 19.96
CA SER A 29 -1.36 -5.48 20.10
C SER A 29 -1.85 -4.81 18.81
N LYS A 30 -1.49 -5.38 17.65
CA LYS A 30 -1.89 -4.91 16.32
C LYS A 30 -3.18 -5.56 15.82
N GLY A 31 -3.78 -6.48 16.60
CA GLY A 31 -4.97 -7.23 16.18
C GLY A 31 -4.69 -8.30 15.13
N PHE A 32 -3.43 -8.75 14.98
CA PHE A 32 -3.09 -9.85 14.11
C PHE A 32 -3.38 -11.19 14.79
N VAL A 33 -4.34 -11.92 14.26
CA VAL A 33 -4.78 -13.24 14.78
C VAL A 33 -3.94 -14.40 14.21
N ASN A 34 -3.24 -14.16 13.09
CA ASN A 34 -2.52 -15.20 12.37
C ASN A 34 -1.01 -15.15 12.65
N GLU A 35 -0.42 -16.33 12.80
CA GLU A 35 1.03 -16.49 12.93
C GLU A 35 1.75 -16.15 11.61
N PRO A 36 3.00 -15.66 11.69
CA PRO A 36 3.80 -15.38 10.50
C PRO A 36 4.04 -16.66 9.69
N LYS A 37 3.73 -16.62 8.38
CA LYS A 37 4.00 -17.72 7.45
C LYS A 37 5.41 -17.69 6.83
N ARG A 38 6.13 -16.59 7.01
CA ARG A 38 7.41 -16.30 6.33
C ARG A 38 8.44 -15.81 7.32
N CYS A 39 9.68 -16.26 7.17
CA CYS A 39 10.80 -15.79 7.98
C CYS A 39 11.14 -14.31 7.68
N PRO A 40 11.87 -13.62 8.58
CA PRO A 40 12.22 -12.20 8.42
C PRO A 40 12.89 -11.87 7.08
N SER A 41 13.80 -12.73 6.60
CA SER A 41 14.50 -12.53 5.33
C SER A 41 13.55 -12.60 4.13
N CYS A 42 12.67 -13.59 4.05
CA CYS A 42 11.65 -13.68 3.00
C CYS A 42 10.64 -12.52 3.07
N ARG A 43 10.27 -12.08 4.27
CA ARG A 43 9.42 -10.88 4.45
C ARG A 43 10.12 -9.63 3.92
N GLN A 44 11.41 -9.47 4.22
CA GLN A 44 12.22 -8.33 3.78
C GLN A 44 12.42 -8.35 2.26
N ALA A 45 12.77 -9.50 1.66
CA ALA A 45 12.92 -9.66 0.22
C ALA A 45 11.65 -9.24 -0.52
N ARG A 46 10.48 -9.74 -0.10
CA ARG A 46 9.17 -9.34 -0.66
C ARG A 46 8.83 -7.87 -0.49
N LYS A 47 9.29 -7.24 0.61
CA LYS A 47 9.14 -5.80 0.82
C LYS A 47 10.05 -5.03 -0.13
N ALA A 48 11.28 -5.49 -0.32
CA ALA A 48 12.25 -4.91 -1.24
C ALA A 48 11.79 -5.03 -2.70
N GLU A 49 11.20 -6.16 -3.11
CA GLU A 49 10.60 -6.31 -4.45
C GLU A 49 9.46 -5.32 -4.67
N ARG A 50 8.59 -5.13 -3.67
CA ARG A 50 7.47 -4.19 -3.72
C ARG A 50 7.92 -2.73 -3.72
N ASN A 51 8.96 -2.39 -2.95
CA ASN A 51 9.54 -1.04 -2.91
C ASN A 51 10.51 -0.78 -4.08
N GLY A 52 11.05 -1.83 -4.71
CA GLY A 52 11.91 -1.75 -5.90
C GLY A 52 11.12 -1.40 -7.16
N SER A 53 9.80 -1.61 -7.14
CA SER A 53 8.87 -0.96 -8.07
C SER A 53 8.56 0.48 -7.66
N SER A 54 9.61 1.31 -7.54
CA SER A 54 9.46 2.78 -7.58
C SER A 54 8.92 3.28 -8.93
N GLY A 55 8.75 2.38 -9.90
CA GLY A 55 7.89 2.60 -11.05
C GLY A 55 6.47 2.12 -10.78
N ARG A 56 5.66 2.86 -10.00
CA ARG A 56 4.26 2.97 -10.44
C ARG A 56 4.37 3.38 -11.91
N PRO A 57 3.80 2.65 -12.88
CA PRO A 57 3.79 3.13 -14.27
C PRO A 57 3.34 4.58 -14.18
N ARG A 58 4.17 5.51 -14.68
CA ARG A 58 3.87 6.94 -14.61
C ARG A 58 2.47 7.06 -15.18
N ARG A 59 1.49 7.33 -14.31
CA ARG A 59 0.11 7.46 -14.76
C ARG A 59 0.14 8.56 -15.81
N GLN A 60 -0.34 8.27 -17.01
CA GLN A 60 -0.38 9.29 -18.04
C GLN A 60 -1.30 10.40 -17.52
N MET A 61 -0.73 11.59 -17.40
CA MET A 61 -1.44 12.77 -16.98
C MET A 61 -2.00 13.43 -18.24
N PHE A 62 -3.28 13.79 -18.19
CA PHE A 62 -3.96 14.45 -19.29
C PHE A 62 -4.17 15.91 -18.92
N ALA A 63 -3.67 16.81 -19.77
CA ALA A 63 -3.91 18.24 -19.64
C ALA A 63 -5.38 18.55 -19.92
N VAL A 64 -6.00 19.35 -19.06
CA VAL A 64 -7.41 19.68 -19.11
C VAL A 64 -7.65 21.06 -18.50
N VAL A 65 -8.67 21.76 -19.00
CA VAL A 65 -9.12 23.03 -18.43
C VAL A 65 -10.21 22.77 -17.40
N CYS A 66 -10.04 23.32 -16.19
CA CYS A 66 -11.05 23.20 -15.14
C CYS A 66 -12.37 23.87 -15.54
N ALA A 67 -13.48 23.15 -15.45
CA ALA A 67 -14.81 23.65 -15.83
C ALA A 67 -15.36 24.75 -14.90
N GLU A 68 -14.83 24.89 -13.67
CA GLU A 68 -15.28 25.91 -12.71
C GLU A 68 -14.41 27.17 -12.75
N CYS A 69 -13.09 27.02 -12.72
CA CYS A 69 -12.16 28.15 -12.57
C CYS A 69 -11.35 28.47 -13.82
N GLY A 70 -11.45 27.68 -14.89
CA GLY A 70 -10.79 27.93 -16.18
C GLY A 70 -9.27 27.72 -16.20
N LYS A 71 -8.66 27.24 -15.10
CA LYS A 71 -7.22 27.00 -15.03
C LYS A 71 -6.83 25.68 -15.70
N GLU A 72 -5.66 25.65 -16.32
CA GLU A 72 -5.03 24.42 -16.82
C GLU A 72 -4.61 23.53 -15.63
N THR A 73 -4.98 22.26 -15.70
CA THR A 73 -4.70 21.26 -14.68
C THR A 73 -4.46 19.90 -15.32
N GLU A 74 -3.95 18.96 -14.53
CA GLU A 74 -3.63 17.62 -15.00
C GLU A 74 -4.43 16.58 -14.22
N VAL A 75 -5.01 15.61 -14.92
CA VAL A 75 -5.80 14.53 -14.31
C VAL A 75 -5.26 13.15 -14.71
N PRO A 76 -5.38 12.12 -13.84
CA PRO A 76 -4.85 10.78 -14.10
C PRO A 76 -5.79 9.90 -14.94
N PHE A 77 -6.79 10.48 -15.59
CA PHE A 77 -7.77 9.80 -16.42
C PHE A 77 -8.00 10.59 -17.70
N GLU A 78 -8.31 9.90 -18.81
CA GLU A 78 -8.60 10.57 -20.07
C GLU A 78 -9.98 11.26 -20.00
N PRO A 79 -10.08 12.59 -20.22
CA PRO A 79 -11.36 13.30 -20.26
C PRO A 79 -12.21 12.82 -21.43
N ARG A 80 -13.40 12.26 -21.17
CA ARG A 80 -14.30 11.71 -22.20
C ARG A 80 -15.30 12.73 -22.75
N GLY A 81 -15.30 13.96 -22.24
CA GLY A 81 -16.20 15.05 -22.66
C GLY A 81 -17.67 14.90 -22.22
N ASP A 82 -18.03 13.79 -21.58
CA ASP A 82 -19.37 13.52 -21.04
C ASP A 82 -19.63 14.22 -19.70
N ARG A 83 -18.57 14.54 -18.95
CA ARG A 83 -18.64 15.11 -17.59
C ARG A 83 -17.64 16.25 -17.40
N PRO A 84 -17.99 17.29 -16.62
CA PRO A 84 -17.07 18.38 -16.31
C PRO A 84 -15.88 17.87 -15.50
N VAL A 85 -14.68 18.34 -15.86
CA VAL A 85 -13.44 18.04 -15.14
C VAL A 85 -13.05 19.24 -14.29
N TYR A 86 -12.69 18.98 -13.03
CA TYR A 86 -12.33 20.00 -12.05
C TYR A 86 -10.87 19.83 -11.61
N CYS A 87 -10.19 20.93 -11.33
CA CYS A 87 -8.90 20.88 -10.63
C CYS A 87 -9.08 20.37 -9.19
N SER A 88 -8.00 19.94 -8.55
CA SER A 88 -8.02 19.38 -7.18
C SER A 88 -8.75 20.27 -6.16
N ASP A 89 -8.60 21.59 -6.26
CA ASP A 89 -9.21 22.55 -5.36
C ASP A 89 -10.74 22.63 -5.56
N CYS A 90 -11.17 22.75 -6.82
CA CYS A 90 -12.58 22.79 -7.22
C CYS A 90 -13.29 21.46 -6.92
N PHE A 91 -12.63 20.33 -7.21
CA PHE A 91 -13.16 19.01 -6.90
C PHE A 91 -13.42 18.82 -5.39
N ARG A 92 -12.49 19.30 -4.54
CA ARG A 92 -12.66 19.22 -3.08
C ARG A 92 -13.85 20.05 -2.58
N LYS A 93 -14.15 21.19 -3.21
CA LYS A 93 -15.33 22.02 -2.89
C LYS A 93 -16.64 21.38 -3.34
N HIS A 94 -16.64 20.69 -4.48
CA HIS A 94 -17.82 19.99 -4.99
C HIS A 94 -18.12 18.70 -4.23
N ASN A 95 -17.13 18.10 -3.58
CA ASN A 95 -17.25 16.83 -2.84
C ASN A 95 -17.29 17.02 -1.31
N SER A 96 -17.54 18.24 -0.83
CA SER A 96 -17.71 18.59 0.59
C SER A 96 -19.17 18.81 0.94
#